data_AF-A0A535AVA4-F1
#
_entry.id   AF-A0A535AVA4-F1
#
_cell.length_a   1.000
_cell.length_b   1.000
_cell.length_c   1.000
_cell.angle_alpha   90.00
_cell.angle_beta   90.00
_cell.angle_gamma   90.00
#
_symmetry.space_group_name_H-M   'P 1'
#
loop_
_entity.id
_entity.type
_entity.pdbx_description
1 polymer ?
#
loop_
_entity_poly.entity_id
_entity_poly.type
_entity_poly.pdbx_seq_one_letter_code
_entity_poly.pdbx_strand_id
1 'polypeptide(L)'
;MKWAKFSAVVVTVVAAFVGLMYLRFSGDGSESVGVVVAARDIPAGTVIEAKMVSIHSAPEANTGPNVYRDTAQVVGKLAAYKIASGEQIVPAKITAIPPWGTGLSGLPPRQSVGVGFGN
;
A
#
# COMPACT_ATOMS: atom_id res chain seq x y z
N MET A 1 -35.84 22.95 -40.28
CA MET A 1 -36.16 21.98 -39.21
C MET A 1 -35.13 20.82 -39.07
N LYS A 2 -33.82 21.05 -39.32
CA LYS A 2 -32.79 19.99 -39.25
C LYS A 2 -31.86 20.07 -38.02
N TRP A 3 -31.86 21.21 -37.34
CA TRP A 3 -30.91 21.53 -36.25
C TRP A 3 -31.38 21.02 -34.88
N ALA A 4 -32.69 20.87 -34.67
CA ALA A 4 -33.23 20.31 -33.43
C ALA A 4 -32.84 18.82 -33.22
N LYS A 5 -32.63 18.07 -34.31
CA LYS A 5 -32.27 16.65 -34.24
C LYS A 5 -30.81 16.43 -33.83
N PHE A 6 -29.90 17.37 -34.15
CA PHE A 6 -28.51 17.31 -33.71
C PHE A 6 -28.39 17.54 -32.20
N SER A 7 -29.13 18.51 -31.66
CA SER A 7 -29.19 18.77 -30.21
C SER A 7 -29.72 17.56 -29.44
N ALA A 8 -30.83 16.96 -29.91
CA ALA A 8 -31.41 15.78 -29.27
C ALA A 8 -30.43 14.60 -29.21
N VAL A 9 -29.70 14.33 -30.31
CA VAL A 9 -28.69 13.26 -30.36
C VAL A 9 -27.55 13.52 -29.39
N VAL A 10 -27.03 14.75 -29.34
CA VAL A 10 -25.94 15.12 -28.42
C VAL A 10 -26.38 14.94 -26.96
N VAL A 11 -27.59 15.36 -26.60
CA VAL A 11 -28.11 15.19 -25.23
C VAL A 11 -28.26 13.72 -24.86
N THR A 12 -28.76 12.87 -25.76
CA THR A 12 -28.81 11.42 -25.51
C THR A 12 -27.44 10.77 -25.39
N VAL A 13 -26.46 11.18 -26.20
CA VAL A 13 -25.08 10.64 -26.11
C VAL A 13 -24.42 11.06 -24.81
N VAL A 14 -24.59 12.32 -24.39
CA VAL A 14 -24.06 12.81 -23.11
C VAL A 14 -24.76 12.13 -21.94
N ALA A 15 -26.09 11.99 -21.96
CA ALA A 15 -26.83 11.29 -20.90
C ALA A 15 -26.47 9.80 -20.81
N ALA A 16 -26.28 9.14 -21.96
CA ALA A 16 -25.82 7.75 -22.00
C ALA A 16 -24.37 7.61 -21.51
N PHE A 17 -23.49 8.54 -21.87
CA PHE A 17 -22.11 8.55 -21.41
C PHE A 17 -22.00 8.82 -19.91
N VAL A 18 -22.77 9.78 -19.39
CA VAL A 18 -22.86 10.08 -17.95
C VAL A 18 -23.52 8.93 -17.21
N GLY A 19 -24.59 8.34 -17.73
CA GLY A 19 -25.24 7.17 -17.14
C GLY A 19 -24.31 5.94 -17.14
N LEU A 20 -23.54 5.74 -18.20
CA LEU A 20 -22.53 4.67 -18.28
C LEU A 20 -21.38 4.95 -17.31
N MET A 21 -20.89 6.19 -17.20
CA MET A 21 -19.91 6.56 -16.19
C MET A 21 -20.45 6.36 -14.78
N TYR A 22 -21.70 6.74 -14.53
CA TYR A 22 -22.35 6.54 -13.25
C TYR A 22 -22.50 5.06 -12.93
N LEU A 23 -22.96 4.20 -13.86
CA LEU A 23 -22.98 2.75 -13.64
C LEU A 23 -21.57 2.15 -13.45
N ARG A 24 -20.54 2.70 -14.11
CA ARG A 24 -19.15 2.26 -13.96
C ARG A 24 -18.53 2.70 -12.62
N PHE A 25 -18.97 3.83 -12.06
CA PHE A 25 -18.50 4.38 -10.78
C PHE A 25 -19.39 3.99 -9.59
N SER A 26 -20.66 3.65 -9.82
CA SER A 26 -21.63 3.19 -8.81
C SER A 26 -21.66 1.67 -8.66
N GLY A 27 -20.66 0.97 -9.21
CA GLY A 27 -20.45 -0.46 -8.98
C GLY A 27 -20.05 -0.71 -7.53
N ASP A 28 -20.97 -1.36 -6.83
CA ASP A 28 -20.86 -2.00 -5.52
C ASP A 28 -20.65 -1.09 -4.31
N GLY A 29 -21.69 -0.98 -3.48
CA GLY A 29 -21.64 -0.42 -2.13
C GLY A 29 -20.77 -1.21 -1.14
N SER A 30 -19.75 -1.92 -1.63
CA SER A 30 -18.58 -2.25 -0.82
C SER A 30 -17.77 -0.97 -0.67
N GLU A 31 -17.62 -0.49 0.57
CA GLU A 31 -16.65 0.58 0.86
C GLU A 31 -15.32 0.24 0.19
N SER A 32 -15.01 0.96 -0.89
CA SER A 32 -13.75 0.80 -1.57
C SER A 32 -12.72 1.51 -0.73
N VAL A 33 -11.84 0.73 -0.11
CA VAL A 33 -10.83 1.25 0.80
C VAL A 33 -9.56 1.52 -0.01
N GLY A 34 -9.01 2.73 0.13
CA GLY A 34 -7.70 3.05 -0.40
C GLY A 34 -6.63 2.24 0.32
N VAL A 35 -5.99 1.32 -0.39
CA VAL A 35 -4.91 0.47 0.12
C VAL A 35 -3.59 0.86 -0.54
N VAL A 36 -2.51 0.84 0.24
CA VAL A 36 -1.17 1.08 -0.28
C VAL A 36 -0.65 -0.20 -0.92
N VAL A 37 -0.29 -0.09 -2.18
CA VAL A 37 0.17 -1.18 -3.03
C VAL A 37 1.54 -0.83 -3.59
N ALA A 38 2.40 -1.82 -3.78
CA ALA A 38 3.68 -1.61 -4.44
C ALA A 38 3.46 -1.32 -5.93
N ALA A 39 3.95 -0.17 -6.41
CA ALA A 39 3.87 0.23 -7.82
C ALA A 39 4.90 -0.49 -8.71
N ARG A 40 5.88 -1.15 -8.09
CA ARG A 40 6.95 -1.93 -8.71
C ARG A 40 7.44 -3.00 -7.75
N ASP A 41 8.23 -3.96 -8.23
CA ASP A 41 8.90 -4.91 -7.34
C ASP A 41 9.87 -4.19 -6.40
N ILE A 42 9.73 -4.44 -5.09
CA ILE A 42 10.61 -3.91 -4.05
C ILE A 42 11.41 -5.10 -3.47
N PRO A 43 12.74 -5.14 -3.66
CA PRO A 43 13.57 -6.20 -3.10
C PRO A 43 13.67 -6.10 -1.57
N ALA A 44 13.92 -7.24 -0.91
CA ALA A 44 14.20 -7.26 0.52
C ALA A 44 15.44 -6.41 0.85
N GLY A 45 15.44 -5.74 1.99
CA GLY A 45 16.49 -4.81 2.41
C GLY A 45 16.43 -3.43 1.74
N THR A 46 15.37 -3.12 0.98
CA THR A 46 15.22 -1.82 0.31
C THR A 46 14.40 -0.85 1.16
N VAL A 47 14.83 0.41 1.23
CA VAL A 47 14.05 1.49 1.83
C VAL A 47 12.90 1.85 0.89
N ILE A 48 11.68 1.84 1.41
CA ILE A 48 10.49 2.15 0.64
C ILE A 48 10.41 3.66 0.43
N GLU A 49 10.42 4.08 -0.83
CA GLU A 49 10.25 5.48 -1.23
C GLU A 49 8.84 5.75 -1.76
N ALA A 50 8.40 7.01 -1.70
CA ALA A 50 7.06 7.42 -2.18
C ALA A 50 6.80 7.03 -3.65
N LYS A 51 7.84 7.01 -4.49
CA LYS A 51 7.76 6.61 -5.91
C LYS A 51 7.62 5.10 -6.16
N MET A 52 7.74 4.28 -5.11
CA MET A 52 7.66 2.82 -5.17
C MET A 52 6.29 2.30 -4.72
N VAL A 53 5.46 3.17 -4.15
CA VAL A 53 4.15 2.83 -3.59
C VAL A 53 3.07 3.68 -4.23
N SER A 54 1.87 3.15 -4.32
CA SER A 54 0.71 3.87 -4.84
C SER A 54 -0.54 3.45 -4.06
N ILE A 55 -1.53 4.33 -4.01
CA ILE A 55 -2.82 3.99 -3.40
C ILE A 55 -3.71 3.41 -4.49
N HIS A 56 -4.15 2.18 -4.30
CA HIS A 56 -5.13 1.55 -5.16
C HIS A 56 -6.45 1.41 -4.41
N SER A 57 -7.57 1.65 -5.10
CA SER A 57 -8.89 1.46 -4.53
C SER A 57 -9.25 -0.02 -4.69
N ALA A 58 -9.37 -0.74 -3.56
CA ALA A 58 -9.76 -2.14 -3.56
C ALA A 58 -11.00 -2.35 -2.68
N PRO A 59 -11.90 -3.27 -3.04
CA PRO A 59 -13.01 -3.62 -2.16
C PRO A 59 -12.46 -4.20 -0.84
N GLU A 60 -13.06 -3.80 0.29
CA GLU A 60 -12.61 -4.20 1.62
C GLU A 60 -12.49 -5.73 1.78
N ALA A 61 -13.36 -6.50 1.10
CA ALA A 61 -13.33 -7.96 1.06
C ALA A 61 -12.02 -8.57 0.50
N ASN A 62 -11.30 -7.85 -0.37
CA ASN A 62 -10.01 -8.27 -0.93
C ASN A 62 -8.82 -7.60 -0.23
N THR A 63 -9.06 -6.77 0.79
CA THR A 63 -8.01 -6.13 1.56
C THR A 63 -7.54 -7.09 2.64
N GLY A 64 -6.24 -7.39 2.65
CA GLY A 64 -5.66 -8.23 3.69
C GLY A 64 -5.82 -7.61 5.09
N PRO A 65 -5.81 -8.41 6.17
CA PRO A 65 -5.86 -7.89 7.51
C PRO A 65 -4.67 -6.94 7.76
N ASN A 66 -4.96 -5.74 8.25
CA ASN A 66 -3.97 -4.73 8.66
C ASN A 66 -3.12 -4.11 7.53
N VAL A 67 -3.68 -3.96 6.32
CA VAL A 67 -3.01 -3.26 5.20
C VAL A 67 -2.91 -1.75 5.46
N TYR A 68 -1.78 -1.16 5.07
CA TYR A 68 -1.60 0.29 5.17
C TYR A 68 -2.53 1.03 4.20
N ARG A 69 -3.19 2.07 4.70
CA ARG A 69 -4.08 2.95 3.91
C ARG A 69 -3.43 4.29 3.53
N ASP A 70 -2.30 4.59 4.16
CA ASP A 70 -1.56 5.84 3.95
C ASP A 70 -0.11 5.54 3.57
N THR A 71 0.32 6.09 2.43
CA THR A 71 1.69 6.00 1.94
C THR A 71 2.70 6.58 2.93
N ALA A 72 2.35 7.63 3.69
CA ALA A 72 3.26 8.24 4.66
C ALA A 72 3.64 7.27 5.79
N GLN A 73 2.80 6.28 6.09
CA GLN A 73 3.09 5.25 7.09
C GLN A 73 4.05 4.16 6.60
N VAL A 74 4.29 4.11 5.29
CA VAL A 74 5.11 3.08 4.63
C VAL A 74 6.44 3.67 4.16
N VAL A 75 6.43 4.91 3.67
CA VAL A 75 7.63 5.60 3.19
C VAL A 75 8.66 5.74 4.32
N GLY A 76 9.90 5.40 4.04
CA GLY A 76 11.00 5.40 5.01
C GLY A 76 11.11 4.11 5.85
N LYS A 77 10.26 3.11 5.61
CA LYS A 77 10.43 1.76 6.19
C LYS A 77 11.30 0.87 5.32
N LEU A 78 11.84 -0.19 5.90
CA LEU A 78 12.63 -1.20 5.21
C LEU A 78 11.73 -2.37 4.81
N ALA A 79 11.80 -2.81 3.57
CA ALA A 79 11.19 -4.05 3.13
C ALA A 79 11.94 -5.23 3.76
N ALA A 80 11.35 -5.93 4.73
CA ALA A 80 11.96 -7.12 5.34
C ALA A 80 11.97 -8.31 4.38
N TYR A 81 10.95 -8.38 3.52
CA TYR A 81 10.81 -9.39 2.46
C TYR A 81 10.62 -8.73 1.11
N LYS A 82 10.80 -9.51 0.03
CA LYS A 82 10.44 -9.07 -1.31
C LYS A 82 8.94 -8.78 -1.38
N ILE A 83 8.59 -7.62 -1.92
CA ILE A 83 7.21 -7.20 -2.20
C ILE A 83 7.07 -7.14 -3.71
N ALA A 84 6.09 -7.86 -4.27
CA ALA A 84 5.87 -7.87 -5.71
C ALA A 84 5.10 -6.62 -6.17
N SER A 85 5.28 -6.23 -7.42
CA SER A 85 4.45 -5.19 -8.05
C SER A 85 2.96 -5.57 -7.98
N GLY A 86 2.11 -4.63 -7.58
CA GLY A 86 0.68 -4.86 -7.38
C GLY A 86 0.32 -5.55 -6.07
N GLU A 87 1.30 -5.85 -5.22
CA GLU A 87 1.06 -6.44 -3.90
C GLU A 87 0.73 -5.39 -2.84
N GLN A 88 -0.25 -5.68 -1.98
CA GLN A 88 -0.62 -4.84 -0.84
C GLN A 88 0.49 -4.82 0.21
N ILE A 89 0.76 -3.64 0.77
CA ILE A 89 1.80 -3.51 1.79
C ILE A 89 1.23 -3.81 3.16
N VAL A 90 1.80 -4.84 3.80
CA VAL A 90 1.37 -5.36 5.10
C VAL A 90 2.47 -5.13 6.13
N PRO A 91 2.15 -4.81 7.39
CA PRO A 91 3.11 -4.65 8.48
C PRO A 91 4.06 -5.83 8.66
N ALA A 92 3.60 -7.05 8.39
CA ALA A 92 4.44 -8.24 8.46
C ALA A 92 5.61 -8.25 7.47
N LYS A 93 5.53 -7.45 6.40
CA LYS A 93 6.55 -7.38 5.33
C LYS A 93 7.50 -6.19 5.45
N ILE A 94 7.22 -5.25 6.34
CA ILE A 94 8.01 -4.04 6.49
C ILE A 94 8.47 -3.88 7.93
N THR A 95 9.69 -3.41 8.12
CA THR A 95 10.24 -3.12 9.44
C THR A 95 10.63 -1.66 9.52
N ALA A 96 10.58 -1.08 10.72
CA ALA A 96 11.19 0.22 10.95
C ALA A 96 12.69 0.10 10.73
N ILE A 97 13.28 1.07 10.02
CA ILE A 97 14.74 1.17 9.95
C ILE A 97 15.23 1.53 11.36
N PRO A 98 16.03 0.68 12.02
CA PRO A 98 16.64 1.08 13.28
C PRO A 98 17.60 2.25 13.00
N PRO A 99 17.63 3.29 13.86
CA PRO A 99 18.35 4.55 13.59
C PRO A 99 19.89 4.43 13.52
N TRP A 100 20.45 3.23 13.56
CA TRP A 100 21.88 2.96 13.66
C TRP A 100 22.17 1.59 13.03
N GLY A 101 23.21 1.52 12.21
CA GLY A 101 23.68 0.31 11.54
C GLY A 101 24.20 -0.75 12.50
N THR A 102 23.32 -1.40 13.27
CA THR A 102 23.67 -2.57 14.07
C THR A 102 23.45 -3.85 13.31
N GLY A 103 24.47 -4.26 12.56
CA GLY A 103 24.77 -5.68 12.50
C GLY A 103 25.10 -6.15 13.91
N LEU A 104 24.46 -7.23 14.39
CA LEU A 104 24.94 -8.16 15.43
C LEU A 104 25.47 -7.63 16.80
N SER A 105 25.58 -6.32 17.04
CA SER A 105 26.14 -5.71 18.26
C SER A 105 25.09 -5.45 19.34
N GLY A 106 23.82 -5.74 19.06
CA GLY A 106 22.70 -5.60 20.00
C GLY A 106 22.47 -6.82 20.88
N LEU A 107 23.34 -7.84 20.82
CA LEU A 107 23.36 -8.83 21.89
C LEU A 107 23.81 -8.09 23.16
N PRO A 108 23.03 -8.13 24.26
CA PRO A 108 23.56 -7.68 25.54
C PRO A 108 24.90 -8.43 25.75
N PRO A 109 25.96 -7.77 26.28
CA PRO A 109 27.16 -8.49 26.62
C PRO A 109 26.71 -9.68 27.46
N ARG A 110 27.03 -10.90 26.99
CA ARG A 110 26.88 -12.11 27.78
C ARG A 110 27.60 -11.79 29.08
N GLN A 111 26.85 -11.46 30.12
CA GLN A 111 27.41 -11.32 31.44
C GLN A 111 27.96 -12.70 31.72
N SER A 112 29.28 -12.85 31.55
CA SER A 112 30.02 -13.91 32.18
C SER A 112 29.80 -13.67 33.66
N VAL A 113 28.78 -14.34 34.20
CA VAL A 113 28.59 -14.47 35.64
C VAL A 113 29.92 -15.03 36.13
N GLY A 114 30.75 -14.13 36.65
CA GLY A 114 31.99 -14.48 37.31
C GLY A 114 31.59 -15.26 38.54
N VAL A 115 31.66 -16.58 38.43
CA VAL A 115 31.48 -17.46 39.57
C VAL A 115 32.76 -17.35 40.40
N GLY A 116 32.79 -16.33 41.26
CA GLY A 116 33.79 -16.19 42.31
C GLY A 116 33.51 -17.23 43.38
N PHE A 117 34.21 -18.36 43.34
CA PHE A 117 34.34 -19.21 44.50
C PHE A 117 35.43 -18.60 45.39
N GLY A 118 35.01 -17.97 46.49
CA GLY A 118 35.92 -17.55 47.55
C GLY A 118 36.53 -18.78 48.25
N ASN A 119 37.79 -18.62 48.66
CA ASN A 119 38.54 -19.57 49.48
C ASN A 119 37.95 -19.72 50.88
#